data_AF-A0A1I5KNP7-F1
#
_entry.id   AF-A0A1I5KNP7-F1
#
_cell.length_a   1.000
_cell.length_b   1.000
_cell.length_c   1.000
_cell.angle_alpha   90.00
_cell.angle_beta   90.00
_cell.angle_gamma   90.00
#
_symmetry.space_group_name_H-M   'P 1'
#
loop_
_entity.id
_entity.type
_entity.pdbx_description
1 polymer ?
#
loop_
_entity_poly.entity_id
_entity_poly.type
_entity_poly.pdbx_seq_one_letter_code
_entity_poly.pdbx_strand_id
1 'polypeptide(L)' 'MILKLAALGALGYAGYKYYEKNQRDSNGVAFADGQPEGAFRNAGSEATATKGDTMSSTDEALDETYPASDATAKY' A
#
# COMPACT_ATOMS: atom_id res chain seq x y z
N MET A 1 33.16 3.52 -28.50
CA MET A 1 32.58 2.66 -27.45
C MET A 1 31.86 3.44 -26.35
N ILE A 2 32.48 4.50 -25.81
CA ILE A 2 31.93 5.28 -24.68
C ILE A 2 30.53 5.85 -24.97
N LEU A 3 30.32 6.46 -26.15
CA LEU A 3 29.01 7.01 -26.52
C LEU A 3 27.89 5.96 -26.57
N LYS A 4 28.20 4.73 -26.99
CA LYS A 4 27.21 3.63 -27.02
C LYS A 4 26.84 3.17 -25.61
N LEU A 5 27.83 3.10 -24.72
CA LEU A 5 27.61 2.78 -23.31
C LEU A 5 26.83 3.90 -22.59
N ALA A 6 27.13 5.16 -22.88
CA ALA A 6 26.39 6.30 -22.34
C ALA A 6 24.92 6.28 -22.80
N ALA A 7 24.66 6.00 -24.07
CA ALA A 7 23.31 5.86 -24.59
C ALA A 7 22.55 4.69 -23.94
N LEU A 8 23.21 3.53 -23.76
CA LEU A 8 22.62 2.37 -23.09
C LEU A 8 22.30 2.66 -21.62
N GLY A 9 23.22 3.32 -20.90
CA GLY A 9 23.01 3.73 -19.51
C GLY A 9 21.86 4.73 -19.36
N ALA A 10 21.77 5.71 -20.27
CA ALA A 10 20.68 6.67 -20.28
C ALA A 10 19.32 6.00 -20.54
N LEU A 11 19.25 5.07 -21.49
CA LEU A 11 18.03 4.30 -21.78
C LEU A 11 17.62 3.42 -20.59
N GLY A 12 18.57 2.71 -19.98
CA GLY A 12 18.32 1.90 -18.79
C GLY A 12 17.82 2.73 -17.61
N TYR A 13 18.45 3.89 -17.35
CA TYR A 13 18.02 4.82 -16.31
C TYR A 13 16.61 5.37 -16.56
N ALA A 14 16.32 5.79 -17.79
CA ALA A 14 14.99 6.29 -18.14
C ALA A 14 13.91 5.20 -17.97
N GLY A 15 14.19 3.97 -18.41
CA GLY A 15 13.29 2.83 -18.21
C GLY A 15 13.07 2.51 -16.73
N TYR A 16 14.15 2.49 -15.93
CA TYR A 16 14.07 2.27 -14.49
C TYR A 16 13.25 3.36 -13.79
N LYS A 17 13.50 4.64 -14.08
CA LYS A 17 12.74 5.76 -13.50
C LYS A 17 11.25 5.70 -13.86
N TYR A 18 10.93 5.27 -15.08
CA TYR A 18 9.54 5.06 -15.49
C TYR A 18 8.88 3.92 -14.69
N TYR A 19 9.56 2.78 -14.58
CA TYR A 19 9.06 1.64 -13.79
C TYR A 19 8.90 1.98 -12.30
N GLU A 20 9.91 2.60 -11.69
CA GLU A 20 9.89 3.06 -10.29
C GLU A 20 8.74 4.03 -10.02
N LYS A 21 8.46 4.95 -10.95
CA LYS A 21 7.34 5.90 -10.84
C LYS A 21 5.99 5.18 -10.76
N ASN A 22 5.85 4.04 -11.43
CA ASN A 22 4.65 3.23 -11.47
C ASN A 22 4.56 2.22 -10.31
N GLN A 23 5.68 1.93 -9.66
CA GLN A 23 5.80 1.03 -8.50
C GLN A 23 5.70 1.78 -7.16
N ARG A 24 5.15 2.99 -7.12
CA ARG A 24 4.94 3.69 -5.86
C ARG A 24 4.02 2.84 -4.98
N ASP A 25 4.62 2.20 -3.98
CA ASP A 25 3.99 1.72 -2.75
C ASP A 25 3.25 2.91 -2.11
N SER A 26 2.06 3.16 -2.61
CA SER A 26 1.21 4.29 -2.20
C SER A 26 0.51 3.86 -0.92
N ASN A 27 1.30 3.71 0.15
CA ASN A 27 0.92 3.33 1.53
C ASN A 27 1.23 1.88 1.94
N GLY A 28 2.26 1.28 1.36
CA GLY A 28 2.75 -0.03 1.76
C GLY A 28 2.05 -1.19 1.07
N VAL A 29 2.78 -2.28 0.84
CA VAL A 29 2.38 -3.43 0.01
C VAL A 29 1.05 -4.10 0.41
N ALA A 30 0.52 -3.80 1.59
CA ALA A 30 -0.69 -4.41 2.14
C ALA A 30 -1.94 -3.52 2.04
N PHE A 31 -1.81 -2.23 1.71
CA PHE A 31 -2.94 -1.29 1.76
C PHE A 31 -3.63 -1.20 0.39
N ALA A 32 -4.94 -1.05 0.40
CA ALA A 32 -5.70 -0.76 -0.81
C ALA A 32 -5.40 0.65 -1.36
N ASP A 33 -5.76 0.89 -2.62
CA ASP A 33 -5.72 2.23 -3.21
C ASP A 33 -6.63 3.19 -2.43
N GLY A 34 -6.17 4.42 -2.18
CA GLY A 34 -6.94 5.47 -1.49
C GLY A 34 -6.89 5.41 0.04
N GLN A 35 -6.11 4.51 0.63
CA GLN A 35 -5.85 4.47 2.07
C GLN A 35 -4.99 5.66 2.52
N PRO A 36 -5.05 6.07 3.81
CA PRO A 36 -4.21 7.15 4.33
C PRO A 36 -2.72 6.80 4.29
N GLU A 37 -1.86 7.83 4.18
CA GLU A 37 -0.41 7.64 4.24
C GLU A 37 0.06 7.41 5.67
N GLY A 38 0.93 6.41 5.86
CA GLY A 38 1.54 6.10 7.15
C GLY A 38 1.53 4.62 7.49
N ALA A 39 1.59 4.32 8.80
CA ALA A 39 1.67 2.96 9.32
C ALA A 39 0.30 2.27 9.49
N PHE A 40 -0.80 3.00 9.32
CA PHE A 40 -2.16 2.53 9.60
C PHE A 40 -3.06 2.78 8.40
N ARG A 41 -3.85 1.76 8.04
CA ARG A 41 -4.94 1.80 7.06
C ARG A 41 -6.28 1.99 7.77
N ASN A 42 -7.33 2.31 7.03
CA ASN A 42 -8.70 2.16 7.54
C ASN A 42 -8.98 0.69 7.86
N ALA A 43 -9.95 0.44 8.73
CA ALA A 43 -10.40 -0.92 9.02
C ALA A 43 -11.15 -1.54 7.84
N GLY A 44 -11.27 -2.87 7.85
CA GLY A 44 -12.10 -3.60 6.90
C GLY A 44 -11.30 -4.29 5.79
N SER A 45 -11.97 -5.23 5.12
CA SER A 45 -11.39 -6.03 4.04
C SER A 45 -11.07 -5.20 2.79
N GLU A 46 -11.88 -4.18 2.50
CA GLU A 46 -11.71 -3.23 1.41
C GLU A 46 -10.47 -2.34 1.54
N ALA A 47 -9.96 -2.19 2.76
CA ALA A 47 -8.74 -1.44 3.04
C ALA A 47 -7.46 -2.26 2.82
N THR A 48 -7.58 -3.54 2.48
CA THR A 48 -6.44 -4.42 2.15
C THR A 48 -6.20 -4.51 0.64
N ALA A 49 -4.94 -4.70 0.25
CA ALA A 49 -4.57 -4.90 -1.16
C ALA A 49 -5.11 -6.23 -1.74
N THR A 50 -5.38 -7.22 -0.89
CA THR A 50 -5.82 -8.56 -1.29
C THR A 50 -7.23 -8.51 -1.88
N LYS A 51 -7.34 -8.79 -3.18
CA LYS A 51 -8.64 -8.82 -3.86
C LYS A 51 -9.40 -10.11 -3.54
N GLY A 52 -10.66 -9.95 -3.11
CA GLY A 52 -11.55 -11.08 -2.80
C GLY A 52 -11.34 -11.66 -1.41
N ASP A 53 -10.54 -11.01 -0.56
CA ASP A 53 -10.57 -11.30 0.87
C ASP A 53 -11.91 -10.87 1.46
N THR A 54 -12.42 -11.65 2.41
CA THR A 54 -13.67 -11.36 3.10
C THR A 54 -13.41 -11.48 4.59
N MET A 55 -13.43 -10.36 5.30
CA MET A 55 -13.48 -10.38 6.75
C MET A 55 -14.88 -10.70 7.20
N SER A 56 -15.02 -11.46 8.29
CA SER A 56 -16.32 -11.56 8.95
C SER A 56 -16.66 -10.23 9.61
N SER A 57 -17.95 -9.98 9.88
CA SER A 57 -18.36 -8.77 10.59
C SER A 57 -17.69 -8.62 11.97
N THR A 58 -17.36 -9.74 12.61
CA THR A 58 -16.60 -9.74 13.87
C THR A 58 -15.16 -9.28 13.65
N ASP A 59 -14.52 -9.73 12.58
CA ASP A 59 -13.12 -9.37 12.29
C ASP A 59 -13.01 -7.89 11.90
N GLU A 60 -13.96 -7.36 11.13
CA GLU A 60 -13.99 -5.93 10.78
C GLU A 60 -14.21 -5.06 12.03
N ALA A 61 -15.15 -5.46 12.90
CA ALA A 61 -15.40 -4.74 14.15
C ALA A 61 -14.17 -4.76 15.09
N LEU A 62 -13.39 -5.84 15.09
CA LEU A 62 -12.14 -5.90 15.85
C LEU A 62 -11.06 -5.00 15.22
N ASP A 63 -10.96 -4.93 13.89
CA ASP A 63 -10.03 -4.06 13.16
C ASP A 63 -10.32 -2.56 13.41
N GLU A 64 -11.60 -2.18 13.49
CA GLU A 64 -12.05 -0.80 13.81
C GLU A 64 -11.65 -0.34 15.21
N THR A 65 -11.45 -1.26 16.15
CA THR A 65 -11.09 -0.88 17.52
C THR A 65 -9.64 -0.42 17.67
N TYR A 66 -8.84 -0.43 16.59
CA TYR A 66 -7.42 -0.07 16.64
C TYR A 66 -7.14 1.43 16.34
N PRO A 67 -6.23 2.10 17.08
CA PRO A 67 -5.49 1.60 18.23
C PRO A 67 -6.41 1.38 19.42
N ALA A 68 -6.31 0.20 20.04
CA ALA A 68 -7.16 -0.35 21.12
C ALA A 68 -7.12 0.43 22.45
N SER A 69 -7.07 1.76 22.37
CA SER A 69 -6.98 2.69 23.49
C SER A 69 -8.35 3.24 23.92
N ASP A 70 -9.40 3.08 23.10
CA ASP A 70 -10.78 3.36 23.53
C ASP A 70 -11.46 2.08 24.04
N ALA A 71 -11.02 1.62 25.21
CA ALA A 71 -11.63 0.50 25.93
C ALA A 71 -13.07 0.76 26.42
N THR A 72 -13.72 1.86 26.02
CA THR A 72 -15.02 2.30 26.55
C THR A 72 -16.20 2.19 25.58
N ALA A 73 -15.99 1.72 24.34
CA ALA A 73 -17.07 1.55 23.36
C ALA A 73 -17.94 0.30 23.63
N LYS A 74 -18.86 0.46 24.59
CA LYS A 74 -20.20 -0.15 24.76
C LYS A 74 -20.41 -1.61 24.32
N TYR A 75 -20.37 -2.49 25.32
CA TYR A 75 -21.31 -3.64 25.44
C TYR A 75 -22.63 -3.18 26.08
#